data_AF-Q64AL1-F1
#
_entry.id   AF-Q64AL1-F1
#
_cell.length_a   1.000
_cell.length_b   1.000
_cell.length_c   1.000
_cell.angle_alpha   90.00
_cell.angle_beta   90.00
_cell.angle_gamma   90.00
#
_symmetry.space_group_name_H-M   'P 1'
#
loop_
_entity.id
_entity.type
_entity.pdbx_description
1 polymer ?
#
loop_
_entity_poly.entity_id
_entity_poly.type
_entity_poly.pdbx_seq_one_letter_code
_entity_poly.pdbx_strand_id
1 'polypeptide(L)' 'MPKTPTHTPHPRPRTLFCPECGRETTEFYNNRCRDCGGKGVTIIERPPVIKIRICPVCGAYHTRGKVDRSARSE' A
#
# COMPACT_ATOMS: atom_id res chain seq x y z
N MET A 1 27.28 45.20 -5.91
CA MET A 1 27.95 43.95 -6.32
C MET A 1 27.00 42.78 -6.06
N PRO A 2 26.61 41.98 -7.08
CA PRO A 2 25.78 40.80 -6.85
C PRO A 2 26.62 39.71 -6.18
N LYS A 3 26.13 39.14 -5.07
CA LYS A 3 26.79 38.04 -4.36
C LYS A 3 26.57 36.75 -5.15
N THR A 4 27.66 36.07 -5.49
CA THR A 4 27.64 34.75 -6.16
C THR A 4 26.97 33.71 -5.25
N PRO A 5 26.09 32.83 -5.76
CA PRO A 5 25.51 31.78 -4.94
C PRO A 5 26.58 30.76 -4.56
N THR A 6 26.87 30.66 -3.27
CA THR A 6 27.77 29.66 -2.69
C THR A 6 27.13 28.28 -2.80
N HIS A 7 27.73 27.38 -3.57
CA HIS A 7 27.31 25.98 -3.65
C HIS A 7 27.79 25.23 -2.39
N THR A 8 26.89 25.05 -1.43
CA THR A 8 27.18 24.29 -0.21
C THR A 8 27.05 22.79 -0.50
N PRO A 9 28.10 21.97 -0.36
CA PRO A 9 28.00 20.54 -0.54
C PRO A 9 27.12 19.94 0.56
N HIS A 10 25.98 19.36 0.17
CA HIS A 10 25.15 18.57 1.08
C HIS A 10 25.71 17.15 1.19
N PRO A 11 25.80 16.58 2.41
CA PRO A 11 26.21 15.19 2.57
C PRO A 11 25.19 14.28 1.86
N ARG A 12 25.66 13.43 0.95
CA ARG A 12 24.79 12.40 0.36
C ARG A 12 24.36 11.46 1.49
N PRO A 13 23.06 11.21 1.70
CA PRO A 13 22.60 10.26 2.70
C PRO A 13 23.26 8.90 2.41
N ARG A 14 23.67 8.17 3.46
CA ARG A 14 24.21 6.82 3.31
C ARG A 14 23.12 5.93 2.73
N THR A 15 23.24 5.55 1.47
CA THR A 15 22.35 4.60 0.81
C THR A 15 22.92 3.19 0.92
N LEU A 16 22.03 2.22 1.11
CA LEU A 16 22.30 0.79 1.17
C LEU A 16 21.69 0.12 -0.06
N PHE A 17 22.29 -0.97 -0.54
CA PHE A 17 21.77 -1.70 -1.70
C PHE A 17 20.92 -2.89 -1.26
N CYS A 18 19.74 -3.04 -1.85
CA CYS A 18 18.89 -4.20 -1.61
C CYS A 18 19.52 -5.47 -2.21
N PRO A 19 19.79 -6.53 -1.42
CA PRO A 19 20.41 -7.76 -1.95
C PRO A 19 19.52 -8.50 -2.95
N GLU A 20 18.19 -8.28 -2.91
CA GLU A 20 17.25 -8.96 -3.81
C GLU A 20 17.07 -8.24 -5.17
N CYS A 21 17.11 -6.90 -5.22
CA CYS A 21 16.81 -6.14 -6.45
C CYS A 21 17.87 -5.10 -6.85
N GLY A 22 18.93 -4.94 -6.07
CA GLY A 22 20.03 -4.00 -6.36
C GLY A 22 19.67 -2.51 -6.23
N ARG A 23 18.43 -2.16 -5.85
CA ARG A 23 18.03 -0.75 -5.67
C ARG A 23 18.62 -0.15 -4.40
N GLU A 24 19.02 1.12 -4.50
CA GLU A 24 19.40 1.93 -3.36
C GLU A 24 18.21 2.17 -2.44
N THR A 25 18.44 2.07 -1.14
CA THR A 25 17.45 2.29 -0.11
C THR A 25 18.11 2.83 1.15
N THR A 26 17.38 3.62 1.92
CA THR A 26 17.84 4.13 3.21
C THR A 26 17.45 3.19 4.36
N GLU A 27 16.49 2.30 4.13
CA GLU A 27 15.88 1.46 5.17
C GLU A 27 15.63 0.03 4.68
N PHE A 28 15.84 -0.92 5.57
CA PHE A 28 15.53 -2.32 5.34
C PHE A 28 14.37 -2.79 6.20
N TYR A 29 13.46 -3.52 5.57
CA TYR A 29 12.38 -4.26 6.23
C TYR A 29 12.68 -5.74 6.01
N ASN A 30 13.03 -6.47 7.08
CA ASN A 30 13.44 -7.88 7.01
C ASN A 30 14.58 -8.13 5.98
N ASN A 31 15.65 -7.34 6.05
CA ASN A 31 16.81 -7.39 5.16
C ASN A 31 16.52 -7.11 3.67
N ARG A 32 15.35 -6.54 3.36
CA ARG A 32 14.91 -6.24 2.00
C ARG A 32 14.42 -4.80 1.91
N CYS A 33 14.52 -4.19 0.74
CA CYS A 33 13.91 -2.87 0.54
C CYS A 33 12.38 -2.99 0.66
N ARG A 34 11.70 -1.86 0.86
CA ARG A 34 10.24 -1.79 0.96
C ARG A 34 9.52 -2.54 -0.16
N ASP A 35 10.03 -2.44 -1.38
CA ASP A 35 9.44 -3.05 -2.59
C ASP A 35 9.53 -4.59 -2.55
N CYS A 36 10.71 -5.12 -2.19
CA CYS A 36 10.94 -6.55 -2.07
C CYS A 36 10.27 -7.16 -0.83
N GLY A 37 10.25 -6.43 0.29
CA GLY A 37 9.58 -6.85 1.52
C GLY A 37 8.07 -7.01 1.35
N GLY A 38 7.43 -6.18 0.51
CA GLY A 38 5.99 -6.24 0.27
C GLY A 38 5.52 -7.42 -0.61
N LYS A 39 6.37 -7.96 -1.48
CA LYS A 39 5.99 -8.99 -2.45
C LYS A 39 5.60 -10.34 -1.83
N GLY A 40 6.11 -10.64 -0.63
CA GLY A 40 5.84 -11.90 0.07
C GLY A 40 4.78 -11.80 1.17
N VAL A 41 4.19 -10.62 1.40
CA VAL A 41 3.26 -10.39 2.50
C VAL A 41 1.83 -10.37 1.97
N THR A 42 1.07 -11.40 2.28
CA THR A 42 -0.39 -11.38 2.07
C THR A 42 -1.01 -10.55 3.19
N ILE A 43 -1.30 -9.28 2.92
CA ILE A 43 -1.89 -8.36 3.92
C ILE A 43 -3.32 -8.77 4.27
N ILE A 44 -4.06 -9.25 3.27
CA ILE A 44 -5.44 -9.72 3.41
C ILE A 44 -5.57 -11.00 2.60
N GLU A 45 -5.92 -12.09 3.28
CA GLU A 45 -6.26 -13.33 2.59
C GLU A 45 -7.62 -13.16 1.92
N ARG A 46 -7.70 -13.52 0.63
CA ARG A 46 -8.97 -13.49 -0.10
C ARG A 46 -9.88 -14.60 0.45
N PRO A 47 -11.06 -14.27 1.02
CA PRO A 47 -12.00 -15.31 1.40
C PRO A 47 -12.45 -16.08 0.14
N PRO A 48 -12.41 -17.42 0.15
CA PRO A 48 -12.74 -18.22 -1.04
C PRO A 48 -14.22 -18.10 -1.44
N VAL A 49 -15.09 -17.79 -0.48
CA VAL A 49 -16.52 -17.58 -0.71
C VAL A 49 -17.03 -16.42 0.15
N ILE A 50 -17.73 -15.49 -0.47
CA ILE A 50 -18.46 -14.42 0.21
C ILE A 50 -19.96 -14.75 0.10
N LYS A 51 -20.59 -15.06 1.23
CA LYS A 51 -22.05 -15.28 1.30
C LYS A 51 -22.74 -13.96 1.60
N ILE A 52 -23.38 -13.37 0.60
CA ILE A 52 -24.25 -12.20 0.76
C ILE A 52 -25.72 -12.62 0.68
N ARG A 53 -26.57 -12.00 1.51
CA ARG A 53 -28.03 -12.12 1.38
C ARG A 53 -28.54 -10.82 0.77
N ILE A 54 -29.14 -10.93 -0.41
CA ILE A 54 -29.72 -9.81 -1.14
C ILE A 54 -31.24 -9.88 -1.00
N CYS A 55 -31.89 -8.77 -0.66
CA CYS A 55 -33.34 -8.68 -0.68
C CYS A 55 -33.84 -8.74 -2.13
N PRO A 56 -34.69 -9.70 -2.51
CA PRO A 56 -35.18 -9.82 -3.89
C PRO A 56 -36.13 -8.69 -4.30
N VAL A 57 -36.66 -7.93 -3.32
CA VAL A 57 -37.62 -6.85 -3.56
C VAL A 57 -36.93 -5.50 -3.78
N CYS A 58 -35.88 -5.20 -3.01
CA CYS A 58 -35.22 -3.88 -3.04
C CYS A 58 -33.72 -3.90 -3.37
N GLY A 59 -33.11 -5.08 -3.54
CA GLY A 59 -31.68 -5.21 -3.86
C GLY A 59 -30.72 -4.91 -2.70
N ALA A 60 -31.22 -4.59 -1.50
CA ALA A 60 -30.38 -4.30 -0.34
C ALA A 60 -29.61 -5.55 0.13
N TYR A 61 -28.35 -5.37 0.53
CA TYR A 61 -27.50 -6.45 1.04
C TYR A 61 -27.47 -6.45 2.57
N HIS A 62 -27.60 -7.65 3.15
CA HIS A 62 -27.58 -7.86 4.59
C HIS A 62 -26.20 -8.37 5.02
N THR A 63 -25.41 -7.50 5.64
CA THR A 63 -24.12 -7.86 6.26
C THR A 63 -24.27 -7.85 7.78
N ARG A 64 -24.12 -9.03 8.43
CA ARG A 64 -24.02 -9.24 9.89
C ARG A 64 -24.79 -8.22 10.75
N GLY A 65 -26.11 -8.16 10.59
CA GLY A 65 -27.01 -7.38 11.47
C GLY A 65 -27.26 -5.93 11.06
N LYS A 66 -26.63 -5.41 9.99
CA LYS A 66 -26.96 -4.10 9.42
C LYS A 66 -27.43 -4.26 7.98
N VAL A 67 -28.58 -3.65 7.69
CA VAL A 67 -29.13 -3.54 6.33
C VAL A 67 -28.48 -2.31 5.72
N ASP A 68 -27.61 -2.51 4.74
CA ASP A 68 -27.03 -1.38 4.02
C ASP A 68 -27.90 -1.11 2.78
N ARG A 69 -28.45 0.11 2.73
CA ARG A 69 -29.36 0.56 1.67
C ARG A 69 -28.64 1.27 0.52
N SER A 70 -27.31 1.18 0.48
CA SER A 70 -26.52 1.75 -0.62
C SER A 70 -26.67 0.85 -1.84
N ALA A 71 -27.82 0.93 -2.50
CA ALA A 71 -27.96 0.42 -3.86
C ALA A 71 -26.88 1.09 -4.70
N ARG A 72 -26.06 0.27 -5.37
CA ARG A 72 -25.07 0.74 -6.33
C ARG A 72 -25.83 1.47 -7.45
N SER A 73 -25.80 2.80 -7.44
CA SER A 73 -26.19 3.62 -8.59
C SER A 73 -25.17 3.38 -9.69
N GLU A 74 -25.61 2.71 -10.76
CA GLU A 74 -24.95 2.69 -12.07
C GLU A 74 -25.02 4.06 -12.73
#